data_AF-A0A9E4MIK0-F1
#
_entry.id   AF-A0A9E4MIK0-F1
#
_cell.length_a   1.000
_cell.length_b   1.000
_cell.length_c   1.000
_cell.angle_alpha   90.00
_cell.angle_beta   90.00
_cell.angle_gamma   90.00
#
_symmetry.space_group_name_H-M   'P 1'
#
loop_
_entity.id
_entity.type
_entity.pdbx_description
1 polymer ?
#
loop_
_entity_poly.entity_id
_entity_poly.type
_entity_poly.pdbx_seq_one_letter_code
_entity_poly.pdbx_strand_id
1 'polypeptide(L)'
;MGALTEAGLSELVTQGCTACKSSRFLFRALVDGRLPLMAGEPVGAITWIYDGEKFVDGVFEVSCGDCKKVVFKSEVCPRCNAAGALPKVLSTCNGWPVPTACPSCHDEEVRYVALLPVEVMHDGQRAGKARTSTEMHDPGFHGISVDCIDCGVVAQASDALKPKCPLCAAHGPLRARP
;
A
#
# COMPACT_ATOMS: atom_id res chain seq x y z
N MET A 1 7.57 4.85 -12.37
CA MET A 1 6.29 5.52 -12.09
C MET A 1 5.19 4.48 -12.16
N GLY A 2 4.20 4.55 -11.28
CA GLY A 2 3.03 3.68 -11.25
C GLY A 2 2.09 3.92 -12.43
N ALA A 3 0.92 3.28 -12.42
CA ALA A 3 -0.06 3.39 -13.50
C ALA A 3 -0.76 4.77 -13.56
N LEU A 4 -0.76 5.50 -12.43
CA LEU A 4 -1.25 6.88 -12.33
C LEU A 4 -0.09 7.79 -11.96
N THR A 5 -0.01 8.96 -12.58
CA THR A 5 0.95 10.03 -12.25
C THR A 5 0.25 11.13 -11.47
N GLU A 6 0.99 11.98 -10.75
CA GLU A 6 0.41 13.11 -10.03
C GLU A 6 -0.33 14.06 -10.97
N ALA A 7 0.26 14.32 -12.15
CA ALA A 7 -0.38 15.14 -13.18
C ALA A 7 -1.69 14.51 -13.66
N GLY A 8 -1.71 13.20 -13.93
CA GLY A 8 -2.93 12.49 -14.35
C GLY A 8 -4.00 12.44 -13.26
N LEU A 9 -3.60 12.30 -12.00
CA LEU A 9 -4.51 12.39 -10.86
C LEU A 9 -5.11 13.79 -10.73
N SER A 10 -4.27 14.83 -10.83
CA SER A 10 -4.70 16.22 -10.76
C SER A 10 -5.70 16.54 -11.87
N GLU A 11 -5.43 16.11 -13.10
CA GLU A 11 -6.34 16.27 -14.22
C GLU A 11 -7.68 15.58 -13.97
N LEU A 12 -7.68 14.34 -13.47
CA LEU A 12 -8.90 13.59 -13.14
C LEU A 12 -9.75 14.33 -12.09
N VAL A 13 -9.12 14.84 -11.03
CA VAL A 13 -9.81 15.58 -9.98
C VAL A 13 -10.37 16.91 -10.52
N THR A 14 -9.61 17.63 -11.36
CA THR A 14 -10.05 18.90 -11.95
C THR A 14 -11.20 18.72 -12.95
N GLN A 15 -11.18 17.68 -13.78
CA GLN A 15 -12.25 17.40 -14.75
C GLN A 15 -13.55 16.96 -14.07
N GLY A 16 -13.44 16.33 -12.89
CA GLY A 16 -14.57 15.73 -12.20
C GLY A 16 -15.13 14.51 -12.94
N CYS A 17 -16.16 13.91 -12.37
CA CYS A 17 -16.79 12.73 -12.95
C CYS A 17 -17.48 13.08 -14.27
N THR A 18 -17.10 12.40 -15.35
CA THR A 18 -17.69 12.63 -16.68
C THR A 18 -19.18 12.29 -16.78
N ALA A 19 -19.70 11.46 -15.86
CA ALA A 19 -21.10 11.05 -15.84
C ALA A 19 -22.02 11.98 -15.02
N CYS A 20 -21.60 12.42 -13.83
CA CYS A 20 -22.45 13.22 -12.93
C CYS A 20 -21.85 14.57 -12.51
N LYS A 21 -20.69 14.94 -13.05
CA LYS A 21 -19.96 16.19 -12.76
C LYS A 21 -19.50 16.38 -11.31
N SER A 22 -19.66 15.36 -10.47
CA SER A 22 -19.15 15.37 -9.09
C SER A 22 -17.62 15.41 -9.06
N SER A 23 -17.08 16.17 -8.11
CA SER A 23 -15.64 16.20 -7.76
C SER A 23 -15.30 15.25 -6.60
N ARG A 24 -16.27 14.46 -6.13
CA ARG A 24 -16.08 13.47 -5.08
C ARG A 24 -15.60 12.18 -5.68
N PHE A 25 -14.50 11.64 -5.15
CA PHE A 25 -13.88 10.41 -5.63
C PHE A 25 -13.50 9.49 -4.46
N LEU A 26 -13.72 8.20 -4.64
CA LEU A 26 -13.18 7.15 -3.80
C LEU A 26 -11.94 6.57 -4.50
N PHE A 27 -10.80 6.71 -3.85
CA PHE A 27 -9.53 6.13 -4.26
C PHE A 27 -9.32 4.81 -3.55
N ARG A 28 -8.90 3.79 -4.29
CA ARG A 28 -8.36 2.56 -3.74
C ARG A 28 -6.89 2.44 -4.13
N ALA A 29 -6.05 2.28 -3.13
CA ALA A 29 -4.60 2.28 -3.29
C ALA A 29 -3.95 1.21 -2.42
N LEU A 30 -2.73 0.80 -2.76
CA LEU A 30 -1.83 0.05 -1.89
C LEU A 30 -0.78 1.02 -1.33
N VAL A 31 -0.78 1.23 -0.02
CA VAL A 31 0.11 2.19 0.64
C VAL A 31 0.88 1.55 1.80
N ASP A 32 1.99 2.18 2.18
CA ASP A 32 2.83 1.72 3.28
C ASP A 32 2.18 2.10 4.62
N GLY A 33 2.04 1.10 5.48
CA GLY A 33 1.60 1.23 6.86
C GLY A 33 2.60 0.58 7.80
N ARG A 34 2.71 1.15 9.00
CA ARG A 34 3.51 0.63 10.11
C ARG A 34 2.58 0.13 11.20
N LEU A 35 2.64 -1.16 11.50
CA LEU A 35 1.88 -1.84 12.53
C LEU A 35 2.79 -2.15 13.73
N PRO A 36 2.53 -1.62 14.94
CA PRO A 36 3.28 -2.00 16.13
C PRO A 36 2.92 -3.42 16.55
N LEU A 37 3.94 -4.24 16.80
CA LEU A 37 3.82 -5.61 17.29
C LEU A 37 4.51 -5.75 18.64
N MET A 38 3.96 -6.61 19.49
CA MET A 38 4.59 -7.12 20.70
C MET A 38 4.46 -8.63 20.72
N ALA A 39 5.58 -9.35 20.85
CA ALA A 39 5.59 -10.81 20.82
C ALA A 39 4.92 -11.43 19.56
N GLY A 40 4.94 -10.70 18.45
CA GLY A 40 4.35 -11.11 17.17
C GLY A 40 2.87 -10.73 16.99
N GLU A 41 2.25 -10.14 18.00
CA GLU A 41 0.83 -9.76 17.99
C GLU A 41 0.65 -8.24 17.80
N PRO A 42 -0.34 -7.79 17.02
CA PRO A 42 -0.66 -6.36 16.88
C PRO A 42 -1.12 -5.73 18.19
N VAL A 43 -0.45 -4.65 18.62
CA VAL A 43 -0.78 -3.94 19.88
C VAL A 43 -1.29 -2.52 19.68
N GLY A 44 -1.49 -2.09 18.44
CA GLY A 44 -1.93 -0.73 18.14
C GLY A 44 -2.38 -0.53 16.71
N ALA A 45 -2.84 0.69 16.44
CA ALA A 45 -3.33 1.07 15.12
C ALA A 45 -2.18 1.23 14.11
N ILE A 46 -2.51 1.00 12.84
CA ILE A 46 -1.58 1.26 11.73
C ILE A 46 -1.29 2.76 11.64
N THR A 47 -0.01 3.10 11.59
CA THR A 47 0.47 4.44 11.25
C THR A 47 0.85 4.47 9.78
N TRP A 48 0.22 5.35 9.01
CA TRP A 48 0.52 5.51 7.59
C TRP A 48 1.87 6.19 7.37
N ILE A 49 2.71 5.62 6.51
CA ILE A 49 4.08 6.13 6.24
C ILE A 49 4.30 6.39 4.74
N TYR A 50 3.28 6.94 4.08
CA TYR A 50 3.31 7.36 2.69
C TYR A 50 3.22 8.88 2.55
N ASP A 51 3.76 9.41 1.46
CA ASP A 51 3.60 10.80 1.00
C ASP A 51 2.67 10.85 -0.22
N GLY A 52 2.46 12.04 -0.79
CA GLY A 52 1.59 12.23 -1.95
C GLY A 52 2.02 11.36 -3.15
N GLU A 53 3.31 11.36 -3.47
CA GLU A 53 3.84 10.62 -4.62
C GLU A 53 3.67 9.10 -4.44
N LYS A 54 3.97 8.57 -3.26
CA LYS A 54 3.72 7.16 -2.93
C LYS A 54 2.24 6.83 -2.99
N PHE A 55 1.37 7.71 -2.48
CA PHE A 55 -0.07 7.49 -2.56
C PHE A 55 -0.52 7.35 -4.01
N VAL A 56 -0.17 8.31 -4.88
CA VAL A 56 -0.56 8.29 -6.30
C VAL A 56 -0.04 7.03 -7.00
N ASP A 57 1.22 6.67 -6.74
CA ASP A 57 1.83 5.46 -7.29
C ASP A 57 1.12 4.17 -6.86
N GLY A 58 0.52 4.18 -5.67
CA GLY A 58 -0.24 3.08 -5.10
C GLY A 58 -1.67 2.95 -5.64
N VAL A 59 -2.22 3.99 -6.28
CA VAL A 59 -3.61 4.01 -6.76
C VAL A 59 -3.81 2.99 -7.87
N PHE A 60 -4.77 2.10 -7.66
CA PHE A 60 -5.17 1.10 -8.66
C PHE A 60 -6.62 1.24 -9.12
N GLU A 61 -7.46 1.97 -8.38
CA GLU A 61 -8.84 2.24 -8.79
C GLU A 61 -9.28 3.61 -8.28
N VAL A 62 -10.00 4.34 -9.14
CA VAL A 62 -10.69 5.59 -8.77
C VAL A 62 -12.13 5.48 -9.24
N SER A 63 -13.06 5.67 -8.32
CA SER A 63 -14.49 5.68 -8.61
C SER A 63 -15.14 6.97 -8.16
N CYS A 64 -16.20 7.41 -8.85
CA CYS A 64 -16.96 8.57 -8.42
C CYS A 64 -17.67 8.28 -7.10
N GLY A 65 -17.51 9.17 -6.11
CA GLY A 65 -18.11 9.05 -4.79
C GLY A 65 -19.64 9.02 -4.82
N ASP A 66 -20.26 9.68 -5.80
CA ASP A 66 -21.72 9.81 -5.90
C ASP A 66 -22.33 8.74 -6.83
N CYS A 67 -21.93 8.70 -8.11
CA CYS A 67 -22.53 7.77 -9.08
C CYS A 67 -21.84 6.40 -9.19
N LYS A 68 -20.76 6.17 -8.41
CA LYS A 68 -19.98 4.92 -8.36
C LYS A 68 -19.32 4.47 -9.67
N LYS A 69 -19.40 5.28 -10.74
CA LYS A 69 -18.69 4.99 -12.00
C LYS A 69 -17.18 4.96 -11.76
N VAL A 70 -16.54 3.88 -12.19
CA VAL A 70 -15.07 3.76 -12.21
C VAL A 70 -14.52 4.64 -13.32
N VAL A 71 -13.62 5.55 -12.96
CA VAL A 71 -12.98 6.51 -13.88
C VAL A 71 -11.52 6.16 -14.16
N PHE A 72 -10.91 5.36 -13.29
CA PHE A 72 -9.58 4.80 -13.48
C PHE A 72 -9.52 3.41 -12.87
N LYS A 73 -8.84 2.48 -13.55
CA LYS A 73 -8.54 1.14 -13.06
C LYS A 73 -7.21 0.66 -13.64
N SER A 74 -6.41 0.02 -12.81
CA SER A 74 -5.16 -0.63 -13.17
C SER A 74 -5.13 -2.05 -12.61
N GLU A 75 -4.48 -2.96 -13.33
CA GLU A 75 -4.27 -4.35 -12.90
C GLU A 75 -2.79 -4.68 -12.66
N VAL A 76 -1.91 -3.67 -12.73
CA VAL A 76 -0.48 -3.86 -12.48
C VAL A 76 -0.18 -3.90 -10.98
N CYS A 77 0.85 -4.65 -10.58
CA CYS A 77 1.32 -4.62 -9.19
C CYS A 77 1.85 -3.22 -8.82
N PRO A 78 1.34 -2.53 -7.79
CA PRO A 78 1.81 -1.18 -7.44
C PRO A 78 3.27 -1.11 -7.00
N ARG A 79 3.87 -2.23 -6.58
CA ARG A 79 5.27 -2.26 -6.14
C ARG A 79 6.28 -2.43 -7.29
N CYS A 80 5.92 -3.18 -8.34
CA CYS A 80 6.86 -3.59 -9.40
C CYS A 80 6.33 -3.44 -10.83
N ASN A 81 5.08 -3.00 -11.01
CA ASN A 81 4.37 -2.87 -12.29
C ASN A 81 4.21 -4.16 -13.11
N ALA A 82 4.38 -5.33 -12.50
CA ALA A 82 4.06 -6.59 -13.16
C ALA A 82 2.59 -6.58 -13.65
N ALA A 83 2.38 -6.78 -14.94
CA ALA A 83 1.06 -6.74 -15.56
C ALA A 83 0.16 -7.87 -15.04
N GLY A 84 -1.11 -7.57 -14.81
CA GLY A 84 -2.12 -8.54 -14.32
C GLY A 84 -1.85 -9.10 -12.92
N ALA A 85 -0.90 -8.54 -12.18
CA ALA A 85 -0.51 -9.06 -10.88
C ALA A 85 -1.40 -8.56 -9.73
N LEU A 86 -2.11 -7.44 -9.89
CA LEU A 86 -2.92 -6.85 -8.81
C LEU A 86 -3.99 -7.80 -8.25
N PRO A 87 -4.79 -8.54 -9.05
CA PRO A 87 -5.77 -9.48 -8.51
C PRO A 87 -5.13 -10.52 -7.59
N LYS A 88 -3.93 -11.00 -7.93
CA LYS A 88 -3.17 -11.93 -7.09
C LYS A 88 -2.70 -11.23 -5.80
N VAL A 89 -2.17 -10.02 -5.89
CA VAL A 89 -1.74 -9.24 -4.71
C VAL A 89 -2.90 -9.07 -3.72
N LEU A 90 -4.09 -8.72 -4.20
CA LEU A 90 -5.25 -8.48 -3.34
C LEU A 90 -5.87 -9.75 -2.74
N SER A 91 -5.59 -10.93 -3.33
CA SER A 91 -6.16 -12.21 -2.88
C SER A 91 -5.17 -13.12 -2.14
N THR A 92 -3.91 -12.70 -2.03
CA THR A 92 -2.86 -13.49 -1.36
C THR A 92 -2.65 -12.96 0.06
N CYS A 93 -2.63 -13.87 1.04
CA CYS A 93 -2.25 -13.56 2.42
C CYS A 93 -0.76 -13.23 2.53
N ASN A 94 -0.38 -12.52 3.59
CA ASN A 94 1.00 -12.22 3.88
C ASN A 94 1.86 -13.51 3.93
N GLY A 95 2.86 -13.59 3.06
CA GLY A 95 3.80 -14.71 3.02
C GLY A 95 5.10 -14.44 3.77
N TRP A 96 5.30 -13.22 4.28
CA TRP A 96 6.53 -12.85 4.97
C TRP A 96 6.42 -13.12 6.48
N PRO A 97 7.39 -13.81 7.10
CA PRO A 97 7.30 -14.15 8.52
C PRO A 97 7.08 -12.93 9.41
N VAL A 98 6.22 -13.09 10.42
CA VAL A 98 5.99 -12.09 11.47
C VAL A 98 6.93 -12.43 12.63
N PRO A 99 7.90 -11.57 12.96
CA PRO A 99 8.82 -11.84 14.06
C PRO A 99 8.15 -11.64 15.41
N THR A 100 8.48 -12.48 16.39
CA THR A 100 8.06 -12.30 17.78
C THR A 100 8.98 -11.35 18.55
N ALA A 101 10.20 -11.11 18.05
CA ALA A 101 11.16 -10.19 18.64
C ALA A 101 12.16 -9.70 17.59
N CYS A 102 12.87 -8.62 17.92
CA CYS A 102 14.00 -8.12 17.17
C CYS A 102 15.11 -9.20 17.11
N PRO A 103 15.59 -9.60 15.92
CA PRO A 103 16.62 -10.62 15.80
C PRO A 103 18.00 -10.17 16.31
N SER A 104 18.19 -8.86 16.58
CA SER A 104 19.46 -8.30 17.04
C SER A 104 19.51 -8.09 18.56
N CYS A 105 18.50 -7.43 19.15
CA CYS A 105 18.48 -7.11 20.59
C CYS A 105 17.46 -7.93 21.39
N HIS A 106 16.67 -8.78 20.74
CA HIS A 106 15.61 -9.61 21.35
C HIS A 106 14.47 -8.83 22.02
N ASP A 107 14.36 -7.53 21.78
CA ASP A 107 13.18 -6.76 22.19
C ASP A 107 11.93 -7.29 21.46
N GLU A 108 10.87 -7.54 22.22
CA GLU A 108 9.60 -8.04 21.70
C GLU A 108 8.79 -6.96 20.99
N GLU A 109 9.08 -5.67 21.24
CA GLU A 109 8.46 -4.55 20.53
C GLU A 109 9.16 -4.28 19.20
N VAL A 110 8.43 -4.52 18.11
CA VAL A 110 8.90 -4.24 16.75
C VAL A 110 7.81 -3.57 15.92
N ARG A 111 8.22 -2.88 14.86
CA ARG A 111 7.32 -2.21 13.91
C ARG A 111 7.33 -2.99 12.61
N TYR A 112 6.20 -3.62 12.31
CA TYR A 112 6.01 -4.35 11.06
C TYR A 112 5.53 -3.39 9.98
N VAL A 113 6.34 -3.20 8.94
CA VAL A 113 6.00 -2.33 7.81
C VAL A 113 5.41 -3.20 6.70
N ALA A 114 4.25 -2.80 6.19
CA ALA A 114 3.53 -3.54 5.16
C ALA A 114 2.95 -2.61 4.09
N LEU A 115 2.76 -3.12 2.87
CA LEU A 115 1.82 -2.55 1.91
C LEU A 115 0.46 -3.23 2.07
N LEU A 116 -0.59 -2.42 2.17
CA LEU A 116 -1.95 -2.91 2.34
C LEU A 116 -2.97 -2.02 1.61
N PRO A 117 -4.12 -2.58 1.17
CA PRO A 117 -5.13 -1.82 0.46
C PRO A 117 -5.81 -0.83 1.40
N VAL A 118 -6.00 0.39 0.90
CA VAL A 118 -6.69 1.47 1.59
C VAL A 118 -7.73 2.11 0.70
N GLU A 119 -8.72 2.71 1.36
CA GLU A 119 -9.69 3.59 0.79
C GLU A 119 -9.44 5.03 1.26
N VAL A 120 -9.44 5.96 0.32
CA VAL A 120 -9.35 7.41 0.59
C VAL A 120 -10.50 8.10 -0.12
N MET A 121 -11.34 8.79 0.64
CA MET A 121 -12.41 9.63 0.08
C MET A 121 -11.87 11.04 -0.18
N HIS A 122 -12.04 11.54 -1.38
CA HIS A 122 -11.82 12.93 -1.74
C HIS A 122 -13.17 13.64 -1.86
N ASP A 123 -13.35 14.74 -1.15
CA ASP A 123 -14.62 15.47 -1.05
C ASP A 123 -14.81 16.56 -2.11
N GLY A 124 -13.83 16.72 -3.00
CA GLY A 124 -13.80 17.75 -4.02
C GLY A 124 -12.86 18.92 -3.69
N GLN A 125 -12.43 19.03 -2.43
CA GLN A 125 -11.43 20.01 -2.00
C GLN A 125 -10.18 19.34 -1.44
N ARG A 126 -10.35 18.25 -0.69
CA ARG A 126 -9.25 17.54 -0.05
C ARG A 126 -9.48 16.04 0.01
N ALA A 127 -8.38 15.31 0.02
CA ALA A 127 -8.38 13.90 0.39
C ALA A 127 -8.56 13.73 1.91
N GLY A 128 -9.35 12.75 2.30
CA GLY A 128 -9.48 12.29 3.68
C GLY A 128 -8.31 11.42 4.12
N LYS A 129 -8.37 10.90 5.35
CA LYS A 129 -7.41 9.92 5.84
C LYS A 129 -7.62 8.56 5.17
N ALA A 130 -6.53 7.84 4.89
CA ALA A 130 -6.58 6.44 4.51
C ALA A 130 -7.25 5.60 5.58
N ARG A 131 -8.12 4.70 5.13
CA ARG A 131 -8.82 3.70 5.94
C ARG A 131 -8.59 2.34 5.33
N THR A 132 -8.48 1.33 6.16
CA THR A 132 -8.41 -0.07 5.72
C THR A 132 -9.31 -0.91 6.60
N SER A 133 -9.84 -1.98 6.05
CA SER A 133 -10.44 -3.08 6.81
C SER A 133 -9.56 -4.33 6.77
N THR A 134 -8.35 -4.24 6.21
CA THR A 134 -7.42 -5.36 6.04
C THR A 134 -6.55 -5.47 7.28
N GLU A 135 -6.64 -6.60 7.96
CA GLU A 135 -5.82 -6.97 9.10
C GLU A 135 -4.55 -7.71 8.68
N MET A 136 -3.63 -7.94 9.63
CA MET A 136 -2.31 -8.52 9.37
C MET A 136 -2.35 -9.88 8.66
N HIS A 137 -3.39 -10.67 8.92
CA HIS A 137 -3.56 -12.02 8.35
C HIS A 137 -4.48 -12.06 7.13
N ASP A 138 -5.10 -10.93 6.78
CA ASP A 138 -6.03 -10.86 5.67
C ASP A 138 -5.30 -10.87 4.31
N PRO A 139 -5.96 -11.37 3.26
CA PRO A 139 -5.52 -11.15 1.89
C PRO A 139 -5.28 -9.66 1.58
N GLY A 140 -4.18 -9.37 0.89
CA GLY A 140 -3.80 -8.01 0.52
C GLY A 140 -2.90 -7.30 1.53
N PHE A 141 -2.67 -7.87 2.71
CA PHE A 141 -1.63 -7.39 3.63
C PHE A 141 -0.28 -8.02 3.26
N HIS A 142 0.72 -7.19 2.94
CA HIS A 142 2.04 -7.65 2.48
C HIS A 142 3.16 -7.01 3.28
N GLY A 143 3.77 -7.76 4.19
CA GLY A 143 4.93 -7.30 4.93
C GLY A 143 6.14 -7.04 4.04
N ILE A 144 6.89 -5.97 4.32
CA ILE A 144 8.05 -5.54 3.54
C ILE A 144 9.30 -5.24 4.36
N SER A 145 9.17 -4.76 5.60
CA SER A 145 10.32 -4.58 6.52
C SER A 145 9.90 -4.66 7.98
N VAL A 146 10.88 -4.88 8.86
CA VAL A 146 10.72 -4.85 10.31
C VAL A 146 11.71 -3.82 10.85
N ASP A 147 11.18 -2.86 11.61
CA ASP A 147 11.99 -1.86 12.29
C ASP A 147 11.96 -2.13 13.80
N CYS A 148 13.12 -2.15 14.45
CA CYS A 148 13.27 -2.09 15.90
C CYS A 148 13.61 -0.65 16.31
N ILE A 149 13.10 -0.21 17.46
CA ILE A 149 13.35 1.15 17.94
C ILE A 149 14.85 1.42 18.17
N ASP A 150 15.57 0.44 18.69
CA ASP A 150 17.00 0.56 19.01
C ASP A 150 17.90 0.19 17.84
N CYS A 151 17.51 -0.82 17.05
CA CYS A 151 18.37 -1.38 16.01
C CYS A 151 18.09 -0.83 14.60
N GLY A 152 17.02 -0.06 14.41
CA GLY A 152 16.59 0.41 13.10
C GLY A 152 15.99 -0.72 12.26
N VAL A 153 16.25 -0.75 10.95
CA VAL A 153 15.74 -1.79 10.05
C VAL A 153 16.50 -3.09 10.30
N VAL A 154 15.81 -4.12 10.78
CA VAL A 154 16.41 -5.41 11.18
C VAL A 154 16.07 -6.55 10.22
N ALA A 155 15.05 -6.39 9.37
CA ALA A 155 14.73 -7.34 8.32
C ALA A 155 14.00 -6.65 7.15
N GLN A 156 14.19 -7.17 5.94
CA GLN A 156 13.48 -6.74 4.72
C GLN A 156 13.06 -7.96 3.89
N ALA A 157 11.88 -7.88 3.27
CA ALA A 157 11.30 -9.01 2.52
C ALA A 157 11.98 -9.25 1.16
N SER A 158 12.68 -8.25 0.61
CA SER A 158 13.36 -8.38 -0.67
C SER A 158 14.86 -8.61 -0.51
N ASP A 159 15.35 -9.73 -1.04
CA ASP A 159 16.78 -10.04 -1.13
C ASP A 159 17.48 -9.11 -2.14
N ALA A 160 18.58 -8.49 -1.72
CA ALA A 160 19.40 -7.64 -2.57
C ALA A 160 20.08 -8.41 -3.73
N LEU A 161 20.35 -9.70 -3.56
CA LEU A 161 21.02 -10.55 -4.55
C LEU A 161 20.05 -11.12 -5.60
N LYS A 162 18.77 -11.32 -5.23
CA LYS A 162 17.71 -11.82 -6.11
C LYS A 162 16.38 -11.13 -5.78
N PRO A 163 16.21 -9.85 -6.20
CA PRO A 163 15.01 -9.11 -5.85
C PRO A 163 13.79 -9.77 -6.49
N LYS A 164 12.92 -10.31 -5.63
CA LYS A 164 11.54 -10.67 -5.97
C LYS A 164 10.62 -9.64 -5.36
N CYS A 165 9.55 -9.31 -6.08
CA CYS A 165 8.54 -8.42 -5.53
C CYS A 165 7.86 -9.07 -4.30
N PRO A 166 7.88 -8.43 -3.11
CA PRO A 166 7.28 -9.03 -1.91
C PRO A 166 5.76 -9.19 -2.02
N LEU A 167 5.10 -8.47 -2.94
CA LEU A 167 3.66 -8.54 -3.14
C LEU A 167 3.21 -9.64 -4.12
N CYS A 168 3.97 -9.86 -5.20
CA CYS A 168 3.54 -10.76 -6.29
C CYS A 168 4.57 -11.79 -6.74
N ALA A 169 5.76 -11.78 -6.13
CA ALA A 169 6.91 -12.62 -6.45
C ALA A 169 7.47 -12.47 -7.88
N ALA A 170 7.04 -11.45 -8.65
CA ALA A 170 7.60 -11.15 -9.96
C ALA A 170 9.11 -10.90 -9.88
N HIS A 171 9.84 -11.40 -10.88
CA HIS A 171 11.26 -11.19 -11.06
C HIS A 171 11.53 -9.85 -11.74
N GLY A 172 12.55 -9.13 -11.28
CA GLY A 172 12.99 -7.88 -11.88
C GLY A 172 13.49 -6.91 -10.82
N PRO A 173 14.17 -5.83 -11.21
CA PRO A 173 14.55 -4.81 -10.25
C PRO A 173 13.28 -4.25 -9.61
N LEU A 174 13.22 -4.33 -8.28
CA LEU A 174 12.20 -3.60 -7.54
C LEU A 174 12.40 -2.12 -7.82
N ARG A 175 11.35 -1.47 -8.30
CA ARG A 175 11.39 -0.03 -8.55
C ARG A 175 11.67 0.70 -7.23
N ALA A 176 12.47 1.77 -7.23
CA ALA A 176 12.43 2.71 -6.12
C ALA A 176 11.02 3.34 -6.10
N ARG A 177 10.33 3.27 -4.96
CA ARG A 177 9.17 4.16 -4.79
C ARG A 177 9.70 5.58 -4.61
N PRO A 178 9.02 6.59 -5.17
CA PRO A 178 9.41 7.98 -4.98
C PRO A 178 9.44 8.29 -3.48
#